data_AF-F3ZCL3-F1
#
_entry.id   AF-F3ZCL3-F1
#
_cell.length_a   1.000
_cell.length_b   1.000
_cell.length_c   1.000
_cell.angle_alpha   90.00
_cell.angle_beta   90.00
_cell.angle_gamma   90.00
#
_symmetry.space_group_name_H-M   'P 1'
#
loop_
_entity.id
_entity.type
_entity.pdbx_description
1 polymer ?
#
loop_
_entity_poly.entity_id
_entity_poly.type
_entity_poly.pdbx_seq_one_letter_code
_entity_poly.pdbx_strand_id
1 'polypeptide(L)'
;MSARLSPADALAVATVAVDDQPVLVRDAALLDSALHRPYGRMLGTEAYPGLFTKAAALLQSLAINHPLVDGNKRTAWIATAVLLRLHGVSLRTDTDTAERLVVSVAAGETRDVGEIADVLRELAGRREPAGERDAARQVRARPPPPLGLAPTPRS
;
A
#
# COMPACT_ATOMS: atom_id res chain seq x y z
N MET A 1 19.21 -9.03 -0.08
CA MET A 1 18.03 -9.57 0.64
C MET A 1 16.92 -8.54 0.57
N SER A 2 15.81 -8.82 -0.12
CA SER A 2 14.63 -7.94 -0.09
C SER A 2 13.85 -8.22 1.20
N ALA A 3 14.01 -7.39 2.22
CA ALA A 3 13.24 -7.48 3.45
C ALA A 3 11.74 -7.33 3.14
N ARG A 4 10.90 -8.15 3.77
CA ARG A 4 9.44 -8.13 3.62
C ARG A 4 8.80 -8.40 4.98
N LEU A 5 7.60 -7.89 5.20
CA LEU A 5 6.78 -8.26 6.36
C LEU A 5 6.18 -9.65 6.12
N SER A 6 6.44 -10.59 7.03
CA SER A 6 5.70 -11.85 7.09
C SER A 6 4.37 -11.69 7.84
N PRO A 7 3.43 -12.65 7.72
CA PRO A 7 2.22 -12.68 8.55
C PRO A 7 2.50 -12.64 10.05
N ALA A 8 3.58 -13.28 10.50
CA ALA A 8 4.01 -13.24 11.90
C ALA A 8 4.46 -11.82 12.32
N ASP A 9 5.20 -11.13 11.45
CA ASP A 9 5.61 -9.73 11.72
C ASP A 9 4.40 -8.80 11.77
N ALA A 10 3.43 -9.00 10.88
CA ALA A 10 2.20 -8.21 10.85
C ALA A 10 1.37 -8.39 12.13
N LEU A 11 1.30 -9.61 12.66
CA LEU A 11 0.64 -9.90 13.93
C LEU A 11 1.39 -9.28 15.11
N ALA A 12 2.71 -9.40 15.15
CA ALA A 12 3.53 -8.77 16.19
C ALA A 12 3.36 -7.24 16.18
N VAL A 13 3.31 -6.64 14.99
CA VAL A 13 3.01 -5.22 14.80
C VAL A 13 1.61 -4.87 15.28
N ALA A 14 0.60 -5.68 14.95
CA ALA A 14 -0.76 -5.46 15.41
C ALA A 14 -0.84 -5.49 16.94
N THR A 15 -0.10 -6.40 17.59
CA THR A 15 -0.06 -6.48 19.06
C THR A 15 0.51 -5.21 19.69
N VAL A 16 1.57 -4.64 19.11
CA VAL A 16 2.13 -3.34 19.55
C VAL A 16 1.20 -2.17 19.18
N ALA A 17 0.37 -2.32 18.14
CA ALA A 17 -0.55 -1.26 17.72
C ALA A 17 -1.79 -1.12 18.63
N VAL A 18 -2.13 -2.20 19.34
CA VAL A 18 -3.33 -2.31 20.16
C VAL A 18 -2.90 -2.63 21.58
N ASP A 19 -2.30 -1.64 22.26
CA ASP A 19 -1.75 -1.79 23.61
C ASP A 19 -2.80 -2.21 24.67
N ASP A 20 -4.09 -1.96 24.39
CA ASP A 20 -5.16 -2.14 25.38
C ASP A 20 -6.02 -3.40 25.17
N GLN A 21 -5.87 -4.16 24.07
CA GLN A 21 -6.75 -5.30 23.77
C GLN A 21 -6.04 -6.42 22.98
N PRO A 22 -6.43 -7.70 23.16
CA PRO A 22 -5.92 -8.78 22.33
C PRO A 22 -6.30 -8.59 20.87
N VAL A 23 -5.31 -8.72 19.97
CA VAL A 23 -5.54 -8.68 18.53
C VAL A 23 -6.27 -9.94 18.11
N LEU A 24 -7.51 -9.78 17.65
CA LEU A 24 -8.31 -10.86 17.11
C LEU A 24 -8.34 -10.76 15.59
N VAL A 25 -7.78 -11.78 14.93
CA VAL A 25 -7.89 -11.95 13.49
C VAL A 25 -9.32 -12.35 13.16
N ARG A 26 -10.00 -11.51 12.38
CA ARG A 26 -11.32 -11.82 11.84
C ARG A 26 -11.20 -12.78 10.66
N ASP A 27 -10.27 -12.50 9.76
CA ASP A 27 -10.03 -13.29 8.56
C ASP A 27 -8.55 -13.33 8.21
N ALA A 28 -7.94 -14.50 8.40
CA ALA A 28 -6.53 -14.73 8.12
C ALA A 28 -6.20 -14.67 6.63
N ALA A 29 -7.13 -15.05 5.75
CA ALA A 29 -6.93 -14.98 4.30
C ALA A 29 -6.91 -13.53 3.81
N LEU A 30 -7.73 -12.65 4.39
CA LEU A 30 -7.68 -11.21 4.11
C LEU A 30 -6.40 -10.57 4.61
N LEU A 31 -5.91 -10.98 5.78
CA LEU A 31 -4.62 -10.52 6.31
C LEU A 31 -3.47 -10.95 5.39
N ASP A 32 -3.44 -12.22 5.01
CA ASP A 32 -2.41 -12.78 4.15
C ASP A 32 -2.42 -12.14 2.75
N SER A 33 -3.60 -11.94 2.18
CA SER A 33 -3.79 -11.23 0.91
C SER A 33 -3.25 -9.80 0.96
N ALA A 34 -3.53 -9.06 2.05
CA ALA A 34 -3.04 -7.71 2.23
C ALA A 34 -1.50 -7.64 2.29
N LEU A 35 -0.85 -8.63 2.90
CA LEU A 35 0.61 -8.71 3.01
C LEU A 35 1.30 -9.13 1.71
N HIS A 36 0.62 -9.92 0.89
CA HIS A 36 1.12 -10.33 -0.42
C HIS A 36 0.97 -9.24 -1.49
N ARG A 37 -0.08 -8.42 -1.40
CA ARG A 37 -0.40 -7.41 -2.42
C ARG A 37 0.76 -6.49 -2.80
N PRO A 38 1.57 -5.93 -1.88
CA PRO A 38 2.73 -5.08 -2.23
C PRO A 38 3.73 -5.75 -3.19
N TYR A 39 3.80 -7.09 -3.18
CA TYR A 39 4.72 -7.87 -4.01
C TYR A 39 4.01 -8.54 -5.20
N GLY A 40 2.74 -8.20 -5.43
CA GLY A 40 1.96 -8.68 -6.55
C GLY A 40 2.56 -8.27 -7.89
N ARG A 41 2.35 -9.11 -8.90
CA ARG A 41 2.76 -8.85 -10.29
C ARG A 41 1.53 -8.75 -11.17
N MET A 42 1.54 -7.81 -12.10
CA MET A 42 0.50 -7.67 -13.12
C MET A 42 1.16 -7.74 -14.49
N LEU A 43 0.69 -8.64 -15.35
CA LEU A 43 1.27 -8.85 -16.70
C LEU A 43 2.80 -9.12 -16.67
N GLY A 44 3.29 -9.82 -15.64
CA GLY A 44 4.69 -10.19 -15.48
C GLY A 44 5.59 -9.12 -14.83
N THR A 45 5.12 -7.88 -14.69
CA THR A 45 5.85 -6.79 -14.03
C THR A 45 5.37 -6.56 -12.60
N GLU A 46 6.22 -6.01 -11.73
CA GLU A 46 5.81 -5.65 -10.37
C GLU A 46 4.68 -4.60 -10.45
N ALA A 47 3.56 -4.87 -9.77
CA ALA A 47 2.41 -3.95 -9.77
C ALA A 47 2.72 -2.66 -9.01
N TYR A 48 3.63 -2.73 -8.05
CA TYR A 48 4.07 -1.62 -7.22
C TYR A 48 5.60 -1.58 -7.23
N PRO A 49 6.25 -0.94 -8.21
CA PRO A 49 7.71 -0.97 -8.30
C PRO A 49 8.38 -0.21 -7.15
N GLY A 50 7.79 0.92 -6.74
CA GLY A 50 8.36 1.80 -5.73
C GLY A 50 8.02 1.43 -4.28
N LEU A 51 8.94 1.74 -3.35
CA LEU A 51 8.74 1.46 -1.93
C LEU A 51 7.47 2.10 -1.36
N PHE A 52 7.19 3.35 -1.71
CA PHE A 52 6.01 4.06 -1.21
C PHE A 52 4.71 3.51 -1.82
N THR A 53 4.73 3.03 -3.06
CA THR A 53 3.54 2.39 -3.66
C THR A 53 3.29 1.00 -3.07
N LYS A 54 4.35 0.26 -2.69
CA LYS A 54 4.26 -0.98 -1.89
C LYS A 54 3.62 -0.70 -0.53
N ALA A 55 4.10 0.33 0.17
CA ALA A 55 3.58 0.74 1.48
C ALA A 55 2.13 1.25 1.42
N ALA A 56 1.78 1.99 0.36
CA ALA A 56 0.42 2.45 0.12
C ALA A 56 -0.55 1.30 -0.18
N ALA A 57 -0.13 0.32 -1.00
CA ALA A 57 -0.93 -0.87 -1.30
C ALA A 57 -1.21 -1.69 -0.03
N LEU A 58 -0.22 -1.82 0.85
CA LEU A 58 -0.37 -2.47 2.17
C LEU A 58 -1.37 -1.71 3.04
N LEU A 59 -1.17 -0.39 3.20
CA LEU A 59 -2.04 0.48 4.01
C LEU A 59 -3.49 0.35 3.57
N GLN A 60 -3.73 0.50 2.26
CA GLN A 60 -5.06 0.42 1.68
C GLN A 60 -5.71 -0.94 1.94
N SER A 61 -4.99 -2.04 1.71
CA SER A 61 -5.55 -3.38 1.88
C SER A 61 -5.91 -3.68 3.33
N LEU A 62 -5.07 -3.29 4.29
CA LEU A 62 -5.35 -3.48 5.71
C LEU A 62 -6.49 -2.58 6.20
N ALA A 63 -6.56 -1.35 5.71
CA ALA A 63 -7.58 -0.39 6.11
C ALA A 63 -8.98 -0.74 5.57
N ILE A 64 -9.08 -1.21 4.31
CA ILE A 64 -10.37 -1.46 3.63
C ILE A 64 -10.90 -2.87 3.87
N ASN A 65 -10.03 -3.89 3.92
CA ASN A 65 -10.50 -5.28 3.97
C ASN A 65 -10.86 -5.73 5.39
N HIS A 66 -10.59 -4.92 6.42
CA HIS A 66 -10.90 -5.20 7.82
C HIS A 66 -10.53 -6.64 8.27
N PRO A 67 -9.26 -7.07 8.10
CA PRO A 67 -8.84 -8.42 8.47
C PRO A 67 -8.87 -8.70 9.99
N LEU A 68 -8.93 -7.66 10.82
CA LEU A 68 -9.02 -7.75 12.27
C LEU A 68 -10.42 -7.37 12.77
N VAL A 69 -10.78 -7.85 13.96
CA VAL A 69 -12.04 -7.49 14.63
C VAL A 69 -12.07 -6.00 15.00
N ASP A 70 -10.95 -5.48 15.52
CA ASP A 70 -10.74 -4.05 15.80
C ASP A 70 -9.26 -3.68 15.56
N GLY A 71 -8.94 -2.38 15.56
CA GLY A 71 -7.57 -1.90 15.43
C GLY A 71 -7.05 -1.91 13.98
N ASN A 72 -7.90 -2.16 12.98
CA ASN A 72 -7.51 -2.20 11.56
C ASN A 72 -6.76 -0.93 11.12
N LYS A 73 -7.26 0.25 11.48
CA LYS A 73 -6.62 1.54 11.17
C LYS A 73 -5.22 1.67 11.78
N ARG A 74 -5.09 1.36 13.08
CA ARG A 74 -3.81 1.40 13.81
C ARG A 74 -2.83 0.37 13.25
N THR A 75 -3.28 -0.85 13.03
CA THR A 75 -2.47 -1.92 12.43
C THR A 75 -2.01 -1.57 11.03
N ALA A 76 -2.90 -1.03 10.18
CA ALA A 76 -2.55 -0.59 8.84
C ALA A 76 -1.43 0.46 8.87
N TRP A 77 -1.56 1.48 9.74
CA TRP A 77 -0.54 2.50 9.91
C TRP A 77 0.81 1.92 10.37
N ILE A 78 0.82 1.13 11.44
CA ILE A 78 2.09 0.61 11.98
C ILE A 78 2.73 -0.41 11.03
N ALA A 79 1.95 -1.27 10.37
CA ALA A 79 2.48 -2.19 9.36
C ALA A 79 3.14 -1.43 8.21
N THR A 80 2.51 -0.34 7.74
CA THR A 80 3.10 0.55 6.74
C THR A 80 4.38 1.23 7.24
N ALA A 81 4.39 1.75 8.47
CA ALA A 81 5.56 2.39 9.06
C ALA A 81 6.72 1.40 9.23
N VAL A 82 6.44 0.15 9.66
CA VAL A 82 7.45 -0.89 9.81
C VAL A 82 7.99 -1.32 8.46
N LEU A 83 7.13 -1.48 7.43
CA LEU A 83 7.60 -1.77 6.07
C LEU A 83 8.60 -0.72 5.61
N LEU A 84 8.26 0.56 5.73
CA LEU A 84 9.17 1.65 5.35
C LEU A 84 10.46 1.62 6.16
N ARG A 85 10.37 1.33 7.46
CA ARG A 85 11.53 1.28 8.37
C ARG A 85 12.47 0.12 8.09
N LEU A 86 11.95 -1.04 7.68
CA LEU A 86 12.75 -2.16 7.18
C LEU A 86 13.58 -1.77 5.95
N HIS A 87 13.12 -0.78 5.20
CA HIS A 87 13.81 -0.21 4.05
C HIS A 87 14.56 1.11 4.37
N GLY A 88 14.77 1.43 5.65
CA GLY A 88 15.54 2.60 6.09
C GLY A 88 14.80 3.93 6.02
N VAL A 89 13.50 3.92 5.72
CA VAL A 89 12.64 5.12 5.68
C VAL A 89 11.87 5.24 6.99
N SER A 90 11.96 6.40 7.65
CA SER A 90 11.16 6.70 8.84
C SER A 90 10.13 7.77 8.51
N LEU A 91 8.86 7.51 8.87
CA LEU A 91 7.81 8.51 8.80
C LEU A 91 7.95 9.49 9.97
N ARG A 92 7.75 10.78 9.69
CA ARG A 92 7.69 11.82 10.72
C ARG A 92 6.43 11.67 11.54
N THR A 93 6.50 12.12 12.79
CA THR A 93 5.41 12.20 13.76
C THR A 93 4.47 13.38 13.49
N ASP A 94 4.03 13.57 12.23
CA ASP A 94 2.84 14.36 11.97
C ASP A 94 1.62 13.46 12.13
N THR A 95 1.17 13.33 13.38
CA THR A 95 0.07 12.46 13.78
C THR A 95 -1.23 12.84 13.08
N ASP A 96 -1.51 14.14 12.92
CA ASP A 96 -2.76 14.61 12.34
C ASP A 96 -2.84 14.24 10.85
N THR A 97 -1.74 14.41 10.11
CA THR A 97 -1.67 14.01 8.70
C THR A 97 -1.75 12.50 8.54
N ALA A 98 -1.08 11.74 9.40
CA ALA A 98 -1.15 10.28 9.41
C ALA A 98 -2.58 9.77 9.70
N GLU A 99 -3.25 10.34 10.70
CA GLU A 99 -4.62 9.97 11.07
C GLU A 99 -5.60 10.29 9.94
N ARG A 100 -5.55 11.51 9.37
CA ARG A 100 -6.40 11.89 8.24
C ARG A 100 -6.23 10.95 7.04
N LEU A 101 -4.98 10.58 6.72
CA LEU A 101 -4.70 9.63 5.65
C LEU A 101 -5.39 8.28 5.91
N VAL A 102 -5.17 7.69 7.09
CA VAL A 102 -5.71 6.36 7.41
C VAL A 102 -7.24 6.39 7.47
N VAL A 103 -7.83 7.45 8.01
CA VAL A 103 -9.29 7.63 8.05
C VAL A 103 -9.86 7.76 6.64
N SER A 104 -9.28 8.61 5.78
CA SER A 104 -9.71 8.79 4.39
C SER A 104 -9.66 7.47 3.61
N VAL A 105 -8.57 6.70 3.76
CA VAL A 105 -8.40 5.40 3.08
C VAL A 105 -9.41 4.38 3.60
N ALA A 106 -9.64 4.32 4.92
CA ALA A 106 -10.62 3.40 5.52
C ALA A 106 -12.07 3.77 5.14
N ALA A 107 -12.38 5.06 4.99
CA ALA A 107 -13.66 5.54 4.46
C ALA A 107 -13.81 5.27 2.95
N GLY A 108 -12.71 4.91 2.27
CA GLY A 108 -12.68 4.73 0.83
C GLY A 108 -12.80 6.04 0.06
N GLU A 109 -12.43 7.17 0.67
CA GLU A 109 -12.37 8.48 0.02
C GLU A 109 -11.09 8.60 -0.81
N THR A 110 -9.94 8.27 -0.23
CA THR A 110 -8.68 8.10 -0.97
C THR A 110 -8.52 6.63 -1.39
N ARG A 111 -8.70 6.35 -2.69
CA ARG A 111 -8.60 4.98 -3.25
C ARG A 111 -7.36 4.76 -4.11
N ASP A 112 -6.77 5.84 -4.61
CA ASP A 112 -5.62 5.76 -5.50
C ASP A 112 -4.34 5.48 -4.70
N VAL A 113 -3.63 4.42 -5.11
CA VAL A 113 -2.39 4.00 -4.43
C VAL A 113 -1.28 5.05 -4.62
N GLY A 114 -1.27 5.77 -5.74
CA GLY A 114 -0.33 6.85 -6.00
C GLY A 114 -0.53 8.03 -5.05
N GLU A 115 -1.78 8.45 -4.86
CA GLU A 115 -2.14 9.52 -3.91
C GLU A 115 -1.73 9.17 -2.48
N ILE A 116 -2.00 7.95 -2.01
CA ILE A 116 -1.56 7.48 -0.70
C ILE A 116 -0.02 7.50 -0.60
N ALA A 117 0.66 7.06 -1.66
CA ALA A 117 2.12 7.05 -1.70
C ALA A 117 2.72 8.47 -1.64
N ASP A 118 2.07 9.45 -2.26
CA ASP A 118 2.49 10.86 -2.23
C ASP A 118 2.43 11.42 -0.80
N VAL A 119 1.35 11.16 -0.06
CA VAL A 119 1.24 11.55 1.35
C VAL A 119 2.29 10.85 2.22
N LEU A 120 2.54 9.55 2.00
CA LEU A 120 3.60 8.83 2.72
C LEU A 120 5.00 9.41 2.44
N ARG A 121 5.27 9.90 1.23
CA ARG A 121 6.53 10.58 0.91
C ARG A 121 6.66 11.91 1.62
N GLU A 122 5.58 12.69 1.69
CA GLU A 122 5.56 13.94 2.46
C GLU A 122 5.87 13.68 3.94
N LEU A 123 5.23 12.66 4.50
CA LEU A 123 5.45 12.22 5.88
C LEU A 123 6.88 11.71 6.12
N ALA A 124 7.53 11.08 5.14
CA ALA A 124 8.94 10.68 5.26
C ALA A 124 9.93 11.87 5.25
N GLY A 125 9.49 13.06 4.82
CA GLY A 125 10.35 14.22 4.64
C GLY A 125 11.23 14.13 3.39
N ARG A 126 11.63 15.29 2.85
CA ARG A 126 12.42 15.44 1.61
C ARG A 126 13.86 14.89 1.72
N ARG A 127 14.04 13.59 1.97
CA ARG A 127 15.25 12.87 1.60
C ARG A 127 14.84 11.65 0.79
N GLU A 128 14.78 11.85 -0.51
CA GLU A 128 14.92 10.78 -1.50
C GLU A 128 16.15 9.94 -1.13
N PRO A 129 16.05 8.63 -0.90
CA PRO A 129 17.15 7.75 -1.26
C PRO A 129 17.21 7.78 -2.79
N ALA A 130 18.35 8.18 -3.33
CA ALA A 130 18.61 8.26 -4.76
C ALA A 130 18.26 6.93 -5.44
N GLY A 131 17.23 6.92 -6.29
CA GLY A 131 16.93 5.72 -7.08
C GLY A 131 15.63 5.66 -7.89
N GLU A 132 14.67 6.58 -7.74
CA GLU A 132 13.36 6.33 -8.37
C GLU A 132 12.63 7.59 -8.85
N ARG A 133 13.35 8.45 -9.59
CA ARG A 133 12.75 9.62 -10.25
C ARG A 133 11.97 9.30 -11.54
N ASP A 134 11.85 8.04 -11.98
CA ASP A 134 11.49 7.74 -13.38
C ASP A 134 10.11 7.10 -13.65
N ALA A 135 9.34 6.64 -12.66
CA ALA A 135 8.10 5.88 -12.96
C ALA A 135 6.80 6.71 -12.92
N ALA A 136 6.72 7.77 -12.11
CA ALA A 136 5.45 8.48 -11.86
C ALA A 136 5.01 9.42 -13.02
N ARG A 137 5.84 9.61 -14.05
CA ARG A 137 5.47 10.40 -15.24
C ARG A 137 4.79 9.57 -16.34
N GLN A 138 4.83 8.23 -16.29
CA GLN A 138 4.45 7.38 -17.44
C GLN A 138 3.00 6.86 -17.45
N VAL A 139 2.18 7.08 -16.42
CA VAL A 139 0.78 6.60 -16.41
C VAL A 139 -0.25 7.65 -16.90
N ARG A 140 0.19 8.87 -17.24
CA ARG A 140 -0.69 9.89 -17.85
C ARG A 140 -0.77 9.84 -19.39
N ALA A 141 -0.38 8.73 -20.03
CA ALA A 141 -0.47 8.62 -21.48
C ALA A 141 -0.97 7.23 -21.91
N ARG A 142 -2.30 7.09 -22.03
CA ARG A 142 -2.86 6.16 -23.02
C ARG A 142 -4.00 6.87 -23.75
N PRO A 143 -3.86 7.20 -25.05
CA PRO A 143 -5.01 7.60 -25.85
C PRO A 143 -5.98 6.39 -25.98
N PRO A 144 -7.30 6.62 -26.11
CA PRO A 144 -8.24 5.53 -26.34
C PRO A 144 -7.86 4.75 -27.61
N PRO A 145 -8.05 3.41 -27.62
CA PRO A 145 -7.68 2.59 -28.78
C PRO A 145 -8.49 2.98 -30.02
N PRO A 146 -7.92 2.89 -31.24
CA PRO A 146 -8.69 3.11 -32.46
C PRO A 146 -9.77 2.04 -32.60
N LEU A 147 -11.02 2.45 -32.81
CA LEU A 147 -12.10 1.56 -33.24
C LEU A 147 -11.79 1.10 -34.67
N GLY A 148 -11.27 -0.11 -34.82
CA GLY A 148 -11.12 -0.70 -36.14
C GLY A 148 -10.40 -2.04 -36.13
N LEU A 149 -11.12 -3.09 -36.52
CA LEU A 149 -10.74 -4.16 -37.46
C LEU A 149 -11.86 -5.23 -37.39
N ALA A 150 -12.75 -5.32 -38.41
CA ALA A 150 -12.61 -6.13 -39.64
C ALA A 150 -12.93 -7.63 -39.37
N PRO A 151 -13.58 -8.39 -40.29
CA PRO A 151 -12.95 -8.74 -41.57
C PRO A 151 -13.91 -8.84 -42.78
N THR A 152 -13.39 -8.49 -43.97
CA THR A 152 -13.64 -9.31 -45.17
C THR A 152 -12.40 -10.22 -45.32
N PRO A 153 -12.54 -11.49 -45.76
CA PRO A 153 -12.46 -11.73 -47.21
C PRO A 153 -13.19 -12.96 -47.79
N ARG A 154 -13.58 -12.79 -49.06
CA ARG A 154 -13.60 -13.76 -50.20
C ARG A 154 -14.62 -14.90 -50.20
N SER A 155 -15.56 -14.85 -51.16
CA SER A 155 -15.36 -15.34 -52.54
C SER A 155 -16.33 -14.65 -53.48
#